data_AF-A0A2H0FQ96-F1
#
_entry.id   AF-A0A2H0FQ96-F1
#
_cell.length_a   1.000
_cell.length_b   1.000
_cell.length_c   1.000
_cell.angle_alpha   90.00
_cell.angle_beta   90.00
_cell.angle_gamma   90.00
#
_symmetry.space_group_name_H-M   'P 1'
#
loop_
_entity.id
_entity.type
_entity.pdbx_description
1 polymer ?
#
loop_
_entity_poly.entity_id
_entity_poly.type
_entity_poly.pdbx_seq_one_letter_code
_entity_poly.pdbx_strand_id
1 'polypeptide(L)' 'MRQVKVGDNILFAKYGGEDITVGKDEYKIVQRADVLAVIED' A
#
# COMPACT_ATOMS: atom_id res chain seq x y z
N MET A 1 -16.65 1.35 -4.05
CA MET A 1 -15.32 1.03 -3.50
C MET A 1 -14.66 2.33 -3.10
N ARG A 2 -14.28 2.49 -1.84
CA ARG A 2 -13.56 3.69 -1.37
C ARG A 2 -12.21 3.77 -2.10
N GLN A 3 -11.88 4.91 -2.67
CA GLN A 3 -10.55 5.13 -3.25
C GLN A 3 -9.56 5.39 -2.12
N VAL A 4 -8.41 4.71 -2.17
CA VAL A 4 -7.27 4.96 -1.28
C VAL A 4 -6.70 6.34 -1.59
N LYS A 5 -6.43 7.12 -0.55
CA LYS A 5 -5.75 8.42 -0.65
C LYS A 5 -4.43 8.41 0.12
N VAL A 6 -3.58 9.39 -0.19
CA VAL A 6 -2.33 9.60 0.55
C VAL A 6 -2.64 9.81 2.04
N GLY A 7 -1.94 9.07 2.89
CA GLY A 7 -2.11 9.11 4.35
C GLY A 7 -3.08 8.06 4.91
N ASP A 8 -3.79 7.30 4.08
CA ASP A 8 -4.59 6.18 4.56
C ASP A 8 -3.69 5.03 5.05
N ASN A 9 -4.03 4.47 6.21
CA ASN A 9 -3.49 3.20 6.66
C ASN A 9 -4.28 2.07 5.99
N ILE A 10 -3.59 1.13 5.34
CA ILE A 10 -4.23 0.07 4.57
C ILE A 10 -3.74 -1.32 4.97
N LEU A 11 -4.63 -2.30 4.80
CA LEU A 11 -4.29 -3.72 4.75
C LEU A 11 -4.13 -4.15 3.31
N PHE A 12 -3.02 -4.80 2.99
CA PHE A 12 -2.75 -5.37 1.67
C PHE A 12 -2.28 -6.82 1.77
N ALA A 13 -2.39 -7.57 0.68
CA ALA A 13 -1.98 -8.98 0.64
C ALA A 13 -0.48 -9.14 0.97
N LYS A 14 -0.16 -10.10 1.85
CA LYS A 14 1.21 -10.32 2.36
C LYS A 14 2.25 -10.64 1.27
N TYR A 15 1.83 -11.31 0.20
CA TYR A 15 2.69 -11.86 -0.85
C TYR A 15 2.59 -11.06 -2.15
N GLY A 16 2.53 -9.74 -2.07
CA GLY A 16 2.39 -8.85 -3.23
C GLY A 16 3.25 -7.59 -3.11
N GLY A 17 3.40 -6.93 -4.27
CA GLY A 17 4.16 -5.70 -4.42
C GLY A 17 5.65 -5.89 -4.74
N GLU A 18 6.31 -4.78 -5.02
CA GLU A 18 7.74 -4.71 -5.34
C GLU A 18 8.41 -3.69 -4.41
N ASP A 19 9.49 -4.13 -3.76
CA ASP A 19 10.31 -3.26 -2.92
C ASP A 19 11.27 -2.46 -3.80
N ILE A 20 11.25 -1.13 -3.64
CA ILE A 20 12.10 -0.21 -4.37
C ILE A 20 12.77 0.78 -3.43
N THR A 21 14.00 1.19 -3.78
CA THR A 21 14.70 2.25 -3.06
C THR A 21 14.71 3.51 -3.91
N VAL A 22 14.26 4.62 -3.34
CA VAL A 22 14.32 5.94 -3.98
C VAL A 22 15.18 6.85 -3.12
N GLY A 23 16.40 7.12 -3.57
CA GLY A 23 17.38 7.88 -2.80
C GLY A 23 17.86 7.10 -1.58
N LYS A 24 17.40 7.48 -0.39
CA LYS A 24 17.73 6.83 0.89
C LYS A 24 16.54 6.12 1.53
N ASP A 25 15.37 6.23 0.93
CA ASP A 25 14.12 5.75 1.47
C ASP A 25 13.70 4.45 0.77
N GLU A 26 13.22 3.49 1.55
CA GLU A 26 12.66 2.23 1.07
C GLU A 26 11.14 2.34 0.95
N TYR A 27 10.60 1.93 -0.19
CA TYR A 27 9.18 1.93 -0.48
C TYR A 27 8.74 0.57 -0.99
N LYS A 28 7.46 0.25 -0.80
CA LYS A 28 6.80 -0.89 -1.44
C LYS A 28 5.71 -0.40 -2.37
N ILE A 29 5.84 -0.73 -3.66
CA ILE A 29 4.77 -0.53 -4.63
C ILE A 29 3.80 -1.69 -4.52
N VAL A 30 2.51 -1.42 -4.29
CA VAL A 30 1.44 -2.43 -4.27
C VAL A 30 0.40 -2.13 -5.35
N GLN A 31 -0.19 -3.17 -5.95
CA GLN A 31 -1.30 -2.95 -6.89
C GLN A 31 -2.58 -2.63 -6.12
N ARG A 32 -3.45 -1.82 -6.72
CA ARG A 32 -4.75 -1.48 -6.11
C ARG A 32 -5.61 -2.72 -5.84
N ALA A 33 -5.50 -3.75 -6.69
CA ALA A 33 -6.22 -5.00 -6.53
C ALA A 33 -5.81 -5.77 -5.25
N ASP A 34 -4.61 -5.54 -4.74
CA ASP A 34 -4.07 -6.21 -3.55
C ASP A 34 -4.47 -5.49 -2.24
N VAL A 35 -5.13 -4.32 -2.33
CA VAL A 35 -5.61 -3.58 -1.17
C VAL A 35 -6.92 -4.21 -0.68
N LEU A 36 -6.89 -4.77 0.53
CA LEU A 36 -8.00 -5.50 1.13
C LEU A 36 -8.96 -4.58 1.89
N ALA A 37 -8.41 -3.60 2.63
CA ALA A 37 -9.18 -2.65 3.43
C ALA A 37 -8.40 -1.37 3.75
N VAL A 38 -9.13 -0.30 4.08
CA VAL A 38 -8.60 0.91 4.75
C VAL A 38 -8.92 0.77 6.24
N ILE A 39 -7.93 1.00 7.11
CA ILE A 39 -8.10 0.99 8.56
C ILE A 39 -8.52 2.39 9.00
N GLU A 40 -9.58 2.47 9.79
CA GLU A 40 -10.07 3.69 10.45
C GLU A 40 -10.03 3.45 11.97
N ASP A 41 -9.59 4.44 12.74
CA ASP A 41 -9.59 4.40 14.21
C ASP A 41 -11.00 4.58 14.80
#